data_AF-A0A932PGM1-F1
#
_entry.id   AF-A0A932PGM1-F1
#
_cell.length_a   1.000
_cell.length_b   1.000
_cell.length_c   1.000
_cell.angle_alpha   90.00
_cell.angle_beta   90.00
_cell.angle_gamma   90.00
#
_symmetry.space_group_name_H-M   'P 1'
#
loop_
_entity.id
_entity.type
_entity.pdbx_description
1 polymer ?
#
loop_
_entity_poly.entity_id
_entity_poly.type
_entity_poly.pdbx_seq_one_letter_code
_entity_poly.pdbx_strand_id
1 'polypeptide(L)'
;MIRITVVNRGPRHDAAPLVPQLIDRLNHLNPRAITYRLAGDILRCDVHNAALLQEFDRDMMRYIGARQGGVDAPGGDHEIPIRVVARTREFVDAHALGTVDLVDLLDASDFSFCSNVLHILEERWQTPDYQRRRVVFNRPHREAINQEVEYLRGVLGDPTLRFIGEYDRASSVYVVAFQTDGGLRVEHVFTTRGDVATESELYVIQGRQRRTLREFVLPRAAAVPPAAAPPPAAAR
;
A
#
# COMPACT_ATOMS: atom_id res chain seq x y z
N MET A 1 13.34 10.51 7.35
CA MET A 1 14.10 9.62 6.43
C MET A 1 13.76 8.16 6.68
N ILE A 2 13.64 7.36 5.61
CA ILE A 2 13.37 5.92 5.71
C ILE A 2 14.69 5.14 5.58
N ARG A 3 14.97 4.25 6.53
CA ARG A 3 16.14 3.36 6.52
C ARG A 3 15.69 1.91 6.37
N ILE A 4 16.11 1.22 5.32
CA ILE A 4 15.77 -0.18 5.03
C ILE A 4 16.94 -1.09 5.42
N THR A 5 16.75 -1.94 6.43
CA THR A 5 17.78 -2.88 6.91
C THR A 5 17.32 -4.33 6.80
N VAL A 6 18.15 -5.21 6.24
CA VAL A 6 17.85 -6.65 6.20
C VAL A 6 18.12 -7.28 7.56
N VAL A 7 17.16 -8.07 8.05
CA VAL A 7 17.32 -8.87 9.27
C VAL A 7 17.58 -10.31 8.88
N ASN A 8 18.80 -10.78 9.16
CA ASN A 8 19.16 -12.18 8.92
C ASN A 8 18.54 -13.08 10.01
N ARG A 9 17.51 -13.86 9.64
CA ARG A 9 16.91 -14.92 10.48
C ARG A 9 17.32 -16.33 10.02
N GLY A 10 18.40 -16.43 9.25
CA GLY A 10 18.89 -17.65 8.62
C GLY A 10 18.58 -17.71 7.11
N PRO A 11 19.16 -18.69 6.39
CA PRO A 11 19.16 -18.72 4.92
C PRO A 11 17.77 -18.76 4.27
N ARG A 12 16.76 -19.28 4.96
CA ARG A 12 15.37 -19.38 4.46
C ARG A 12 14.59 -18.06 4.54
N HIS A 13 15.14 -17.08 5.24
CA HIS A 13 14.50 -15.79 5.54
C HIS A 13 15.34 -14.60 5.05
N ASP A 14 16.30 -14.85 4.17
CA ASP A 14 17.15 -13.79 3.61
C ASP A 14 16.34 -12.90 2.66
N ALA A 15 16.12 -11.66 3.09
CA ALA A 15 15.38 -10.66 2.34
C ALA A 15 16.28 -9.83 1.42
N ALA A 16 17.60 -9.95 1.50
CA ALA A 16 18.52 -9.14 0.71
C ALA A 16 18.23 -9.21 -0.81
N PRO A 17 17.91 -10.37 -1.40
CA PRO A 17 17.58 -10.46 -2.83
C PRO A 17 16.23 -9.82 -3.21
N LEU A 18 15.36 -9.53 -2.24
CA LEU A 18 14.03 -8.95 -2.46
C LEU A 18 14.05 -7.42 -2.35
N VAL A 19 15.07 -6.84 -1.73
CA VAL A 19 15.19 -5.37 -1.60
C VAL A 19 15.20 -4.66 -2.96
N PRO A 20 15.94 -5.12 -4.00
CA PRO A 20 15.83 -4.53 -5.34
C PRO A 20 14.40 -4.60 -5.90
N GLN A 21 13.68 -5.70 -5.67
CA GLN A 21 12.30 -5.86 -6.14
C GLN A 21 11.35 -4.86 -5.46
N LEU A 22 11.57 -4.53 -4.18
CA LEU A 22 10.84 -3.45 -3.51
C LEU A 22 11.05 -2.10 -4.21
N ILE A 23 12.30 -1.79 -4.60
CA ILE A 23 12.61 -0.55 -5.30
C ILE A 23 11.99 -0.54 -6.70
N ASP A 24 12.06 -1.65 -7.43
CA ASP A 24 11.41 -1.80 -8.73
C ASP A 24 9.90 -1.63 -8.61
N ARG A 25 9.29 -2.21 -7.57
CA ARG A 25 7.86 -2.09 -7.27
C ARG A 25 7.46 -0.65 -7.02
N LEU A 26 8.19 0.08 -6.17
CA LEU A 26 7.96 1.51 -5.93
C LEU A 26 8.05 2.34 -7.22
N ASN A 27 9.05 2.05 -8.06
CA ASN A 27 9.25 2.73 -9.34
C ASN A 27 8.17 2.39 -10.37
N HIS A 28 7.51 1.23 -10.26
CA HIS A 28 6.42 0.84 -11.14
C HIS A 28 5.13 1.61 -10.88
N LEU A 29 4.90 2.10 -9.66
CA LEU A 29 3.63 2.74 -9.27
C LEU A 29 3.37 4.05 -10.03
N ASN A 30 4.39 4.91 -10.14
CA ASN A 30 4.27 6.19 -10.85
C ASN A 30 5.58 6.59 -11.56
N PRO A 31 6.02 5.84 -12.58
CA PRO A 31 7.31 6.04 -13.25
C PRO A 31 7.42 7.37 -14.00
N ARG A 32 6.30 8.10 -14.14
CA ARG A 32 6.22 9.39 -14.85
C ARG A 32 6.34 10.60 -13.94
N ALA A 33 6.32 10.41 -12.62
CA ALA A 33 6.38 11.49 -11.65
C ALA A 33 7.65 11.46 -10.80
N ILE A 34 8.02 10.27 -10.32
CA ILE A 34 9.03 10.09 -9.28
C ILE A 34 9.82 8.80 -9.50
N THR A 35 11.08 8.80 -9.06
CA THR A 35 11.93 7.61 -9.04
C THR A 35 12.49 7.43 -7.63
N TYR A 36 12.46 6.21 -7.12
CA TYR A 36 12.98 5.78 -5.83
C TYR A 36 14.28 5.01 -6.02
N ARG A 37 15.21 5.18 -5.07
CA ARG A 37 16.49 4.47 -5.04
C ARG A 37 17.01 4.32 -3.62
N LEU A 38 17.90 3.36 -3.41
CA LEU A 38 18.67 3.24 -2.18
C LEU A 38 20.01 3.97 -2.31
N ALA A 39 20.35 4.76 -1.31
CA ALA A 39 21.69 5.30 -1.08
C ALA A 39 22.26 4.63 0.18
N GLY A 40 22.97 3.50 -0.01
CA GLY A 40 23.25 2.57 1.08
C GLY A 40 21.97 1.89 1.54
N ASP A 41 21.57 2.11 2.79
CA ASP A 41 20.32 1.63 3.38
C ASP A 41 19.24 2.72 3.48
N ILE A 42 19.49 3.93 2.98
CA ILE A 42 18.54 5.03 3.05
C ILE A 42 17.73 5.11 1.76
N LEU A 43 16.41 5.08 1.85
CA LEU A 43 15.52 5.31 0.72
C LEU A 43 15.53 6.79 0.34
N ARG A 44 15.74 7.06 -0.94
CA ARG A 44 15.74 8.38 -1.56
C ARG A 44 14.75 8.40 -2.71
N CYS A 45 14.31 9.58 -3.09
CA CYS A 45 13.51 9.78 -4.28
C CYS A 45 13.94 11.03 -5.06
N ASP A 46 13.74 11.00 -6.37
CA ASP A 46 14.00 12.08 -7.29
C ASP A 46 12.68 12.36 -8.06
N VAL A 47 12.10 13.55 -7.84
CA VAL A 47 10.87 13.99 -8.51
C VAL A 47 11.24 14.63 -9.84
N HIS A 48 10.74 14.08 -10.93
CA HIS A 48 10.97 14.61 -12.28
C HIS A 48 9.73 15.26 -12.88
N ASN A 49 8.52 14.96 -12.37
CA ASN A 49 7.29 15.68 -12.75
C ASN A 49 6.33 15.83 -11.57
N ALA A 50 6.43 16.98 -10.88
CA ALA A 50 5.61 17.27 -9.70
C ALA A 50 4.10 17.35 -9.99
N ALA A 51 3.69 17.68 -11.23
CA ALA A 51 2.28 17.79 -11.61
C ALA A 51 1.59 16.41 -11.73
N LEU A 52 2.36 15.33 -11.79
CA LEU A 52 1.85 13.96 -11.87
C LEU A 52 1.92 13.21 -10.54
N LEU A 53 2.35 13.85 -9.45
CA LEU A 53 2.41 13.23 -8.14
C LEU A 53 1.00 12.87 -7.66
N GLN A 54 0.85 11.62 -7.21
CA GLN A 54 -0.36 11.13 -6.56
C GLN A 54 -0.22 11.26 -5.04
N GLU A 55 -1.27 10.90 -4.31
CA GLU A 55 -1.28 10.99 -2.84
C GLU A 55 -0.21 10.12 -2.21
N PHE A 56 -0.09 8.87 -2.65
CA PHE A 56 0.98 7.96 -2.24
C PHE A 56 2.37 8.58 -2.41
N ASP A 57 2.65 9.24 -3.55
CA ASP A 57 3.96 9.86 -3.80
C ASP A 57 4.23 11.02 -2.82
N ARG A 58 3.21 11.83 -2.52
CA ARG A 58 3.33 12.95 -1.57
C ARG A 58 3.62 12.45 -0.15
N ASP A 59 2.95 11.39 0.28
CA ASP A 59 3.22 10.79 1.59
C ASP A 59 4.59 10.12 1.65
N MET A 60 4.98 9.38 0.62
CA MET A 60 6.34 8.82 0.52
C MET A 60 7.40 9.92 0.62
N MET A 61 7.21 11.04 -0.10
CA MET A 61 8.11 12.19 -0.01
C MET A 61 8.16 12.78 1.40
N ARG A 62 7.00 12.90 2.07
CA ARG A 62 6.90 13.37 3.47
C ARG A 62 7.77 12.51 4.39
N TYR A 63 7.65 11.18 4.34
CA TYR A 63 8.42 10.26 5.20
C TYR A 63 9.91 10.22 4.88
N ILE A 64 10.27 10.30 3.59
CA ILE A 64 11.67 10.39 3.16
C ILE A 64 12.30 11.69 3.69
N GLY A 65 11.49 12.74 3.87
CA GLY A 65 11.97 14.10 4.14
C GLY A 65 12.48 14.76 2.85
N ALA A 66 11.92 14.37 1.70
CA ALA A 66 12.31 14.92 0.41
C ALA A 66 11.76 16.34 0.26
N ARG A 67 12.62 17.28 -0.18
CA ARG A 67 12.23 18.67 -0.41
C ARG A 67 11.36 18.75 -1.65
N GLN A 68 10.20 19.40 -1.55
CA GLN A 68 9.43 19.81 -2.71
C GLN A 68 9.75 21.29 -3.00
N GLY A 69 10.35 21.58 -4.17
CA GLY A 69 10.61 22.97 -4.59
C GLY A 69 11.56 23.77 -3.68
N GLY A 70 12.47 23.10 -2.96
CA GLY A 70 13.44 23.78 -2.10
C GLY A 70 12.91 24.17 -0.72
N VAL A 71 11.67 23.84 -0.35
CA VAL A 71 11.17 23.97 1.03
C VAL A 71 11.49 22.70 1.81
N ASP A 72 12.07 22.84 3.00
CA ASP A 72 12.35 21.71 3.90
C ASP A 72 11.04 21.07 4.35
N ALA A 73 10.90 19.75 4.11
CA ALA A 73 9.79 19.00 4.67
C ALA A 73 10.01 18.89 6.19
N PRO A 74 9.02 19.24 7.03
CA PRO A 74 9.10 19.02 8.47
C PRO A 74 9.18 17.50 8.70
N GLY A 75 10.36 16.99 9.04
CA GLY A 75 10.58 15.54 9.15
C GLY A 75 12.00 15.02 8.84
N GLY A 76 12.92 15.87 8.39
CA GLY A 76 14.28 15.46 8.00
C GLY A 76 15.06 14.71 9.08
N ASP A 77 14.82 15.02 10.36
CA ASP A 77 15.58 14.45 11.48
C ASP A 77 14.98 13.16 12.06
N HIS A 78 13.79 12.76 11.63
CA HIS A 78 13.14 11.55 12.13
C HIS A 78 13.51 10.33 11.26
N GLU A 79 14.16 9.33 11.86
CA GLU A 79 14.47 8.06 11.19
C GLU A 79 13.33 7.06 11.35
N ILE A 80 12.83 6.53 10.23
CA ILE A 80 11.86 5.43 10.18
C ILE A 80 12.61 4.14 9.83
N PRO A 81 12.85 3.24 10.81
CA PRO A 81 13.54 1.99 10.54
C PRO A 81 12.58 0.99 9.91
N ILE A 82 12.87 0.51 8.70
CA ILE A 82 12.16 -0.56 7.98
C ILE A 82 13.05 -1.80 7.96
N ARG A 83 12.78 -2.71 8.90
CA ARG A 83 13.56 -3.93 9.07
C ARG A 83 12.90 -5.04 8.27
N VAL A 84 13.55 -5.53 7.23
CA VAL A 84 12.95 -6.46 6.28
C VAL A 84 13.41 -7.89 6.53
N VAL A 85 12.48 -8.82 6.36
CA VAL A 85 12.66 -10.28 6.43
C VAL A 85 11.94 -10.91 5.24
N ALA A 86 12.25 -12.18 4.95
CA ALA A 86 11.50 -12.95 3.95
C ALA A 86 10.74 -14.09 4.62
N ARG A 87 9.46 -14.27 4.29
CA ARG A 87 8.64 -15.44 4.62
C ARG A 87 8.61 -15.76 6.10
N THR A 88 7.84 -15.00 6.84
CA THR A 88 7.52 -15.16 8.24
C THR A 88 6.12 -15.75 8.41
N ARG A 89 5.81 -16.18 9.63
CA ARG A 89 4.42 -16.56 9.98
C ARG A 89 3.56 -15.35 10.32
N GLU A 90 4.19 -14.18 10.38
CA GLU A 90 3.54 -12.94 10.75
C GLU A 90 2.89 -12.33 9.49
N PHE A 91 1.88 -11.48 9.69
CA PHE A 91 1.32 -10.67 8.60
C PHE A 91 2.39 -9.75 7.99
N VAL A 92 2.06 -9.09 6.88
CA VAL A 92 2.92 -8.13 6.14
C VAL A 92 3.80 -7.25 7.06
N ASP A 93 3.23 -6.76 8.16
CA ASP A 93 3.98 -6.16 9.27
C ASP A 93 3.83 -6.97 10.56
N ALA A 94 4.97 -7.28 11.16
CA ALA A 94 5.06 -7.86 12.48
C ALA A 94 5.38 -6.75 13.49
N HIS A 95 4.38 -5.97 13.93
CA HIS A 95 4.59 -4.85 14.86
C HIS A 95 5.42 -5.24 16.10
N ALA A 96 5.10 -6.39 16.71
CA ALA A 96 5.81 -6.91 17.88
C ALA A 96 7.30 -7.19 17.61
N LEU A 97 7.66 -7.57 16.38
CA LEU A 97 9.04 -7.86 15.95
C LEU A 97 9.70 -6.65 15.26
N GLY A 98 8.91 -5.64 14.90
CA GLY A 98 9.30 -4.47 14.15
C GLY A 98 9.84 -4.81 12.77
N THR A 99 9.38 -5.90 12.17
CA THR A 99 9.85 -6.41 10.88
C THR A 99 8.75 -6.45 9.83
N VAL A 100 9.11 -6.19 8.58
CA VAL A 100 8.23 -6.28 7.40
C VAL A 100 8.60 -7.54 6.62
N ASP A 101 7.60 -8.35 6.30
CA ASP A 101 7.78 -9.47 5.37
C ASP A 101 7.73 -8.98 3.92
N LEU A 102 8.87 -9.02 3.24
CA LEU A 102 8.92 -8.56 1.85
C LEU A 102 8.22 -9.48 0.88
N VAL A 103 8.07 -10.77 1.17
CA VAL A 103 7.34 -11.66 0.24
C VAL A 103 5.86 -11.28 0.26
N ASP A 104 5.27 -11.17 1.45
CA ASP A 104 3.86 -10.80 1.60
C ASP A 104 3.58 -9.37 1.10
N LEU A 105 4.50 -8.43 1.35
CA LEU A 105 4.38 -7.07 0.84
C LEU A 105 4.43 -7.05 -0.69
N LEU A 106 5.36 -7.79 -1.32
CA LEU A 106 5.54 -7.78 -2.77
C LEU A 106 4.45 -8.54 -3.53
N ASP A 107 3.82 -9.55 -2.93
CA ASP A 107 2.70 -10.30 -3.53
C ASP A 107 1.36 -9.51 -3.46
N ALA A 108 1.32 -8.36 -2.79
CA ALA A 108 0.16 -7.49 -2.73
C ALA A 108 -0.16 -6.82 -4.09
N SER A 109 -1.45 -6.59 -4.35
CA SER A 109 -1.88 -5.74 -5.48
C SER A 109 -1.31 -4.32 -5.36
N ASP A 110 -1.24 -3.54 -6.45
CA ASP A 110 -0.63 -2.20 -6.43
C ASP A 110 -1.24 -1.29 -5.34
N PHE A 111 -2.57 -1.29 -5.22
CA PHE A 111 -3.28 -0.51 -4.20
C PHE A 111 -3.03 -1.07 -2.79
N SER A 112 -3.04 -2.39 -2.63
CA SER A 112 -2.80 -3.03 -1.34
C SER A 112 -1.36 -2.79 -0.87
N PHE A 113 -0.39 -2.87 -1.78
CA PHE A 113 1.00 -2.52 -1.54
C PHE A 113 1.14 -1.08 -1.05
N CYS A 114 0.50 -0.12 -1.73
CA CYS A 114 0.50 1.29 -1.31
C CYS A 114 -0.09 1.47 0.09
N SER A 115 -1.26 0.88 0.36
CA SER A 115 -1.92 0.93 1.66
C SER A 115 -1.02 0.36 2.77
N ASN A 116 -0.47 -0.84 2.55
CA ASN A 116 0.45 -1.48 3.50
C ASN A 116 1.71 -0.64 3.76
N VAL A 117 2.34 -0.09 2.72
CA VAL A 117 3.52 0.76 2.88
C VAL A 117 3.18 2.00 3.72
N LEU A 118 2.10 2.70 3.38
CA LEU A 118 1.68 3.90 4.12
C LEU A 118 1.33 3.58 5.58
N HIS A 119 0.63 2.47 5.82
CA HIS A 119 0.30 2.00 7.16
C HIS A 119 1.57 1.79 7.99
N ILE A 120 2.49 0.98 7.47
CA ILE A 120 3.76 0.65 8.14
C ILE A 120 4.59 1.91 8.43
N LEU A 121 4.64 2.84 7.46
CA LEU A 121 5.40 4.08 7.62
C LEU A 121 4.78 4.98 8.68
N GLU A 122 3.46 5.15 8.69
CA GLU A 122 2.78 6.00 9.68
C GLU A 122 2.89 5.42 11.09
N GLU A 123 2.70 4.11 11.27
CA GLU A 123 2.85 3.47 12.59
C GLU A 123 4.26 3.69 13.16
N ARG A 124 5.28 3.51 12.33
CA ARG A 124 6.68 3.67 12.73
C ARG A 124 7.04 5.15 12.93
N TRP A 125 6.47 6.06 12.14
CA TRP A 125 6.63 7.50 12.31
C TRP A 125 6.03 7.99 13.65
N GLN A 126 4.84 7.49 13.99
CA GLN A 126 4.13 7.84 15.22
C GLN A 126 4.69 7.15 16.47
N THR A 127 5.69 6.26 16.30
CA THR A 127 6.30 5.53 17.40
C THR A 127 7.79 5.85 17.53
N PRO A 128 8.15 6.95 18.23
CA PRO A 128 9.54 7.27 18.53
C PRO A 128 10.25 6.12 19.23
N ASP A 129 11.47 5.80 18.79
CA ASP A 129 12.21 4.63 19.30
C ASP A 129 11.39 3.33 19.16
N TYR A 130 10.85 3.10 17.97
CA TYR A 130 10.06 1.91 17.62
C TYR A 130 10.73 0.59 18.04
N GLN A 131 12.06 0.57 18.12
CA GLN A 131 12.78 -0.62 18.58
C GLN A 131 12.52 -0.92 20.07
N ARG A 132 12.28 0.08 20.91
CA ARG A 132 12.08 -0.06 22.37
C ARG A 132 10.63 0.17 22.83
N ARG A 133 9.80 0.90 22.07
CA ARG A 133 8.47 1.39 22.50
C ARG A 133 7.26 0.69 21.88
N ARG A 134 7.40 -0.58 21.50
CA ARG A 134 6.35 -1.43 20.88
C ARG A 134 5.11 -1.70 21.74
N VAL A 135 4.98 -1.04 22.89
CA VAL A 135 3.91 -1.23 23.87
C VAL A 135 2.74 -0.25 23.61
N VAL A 136 2.94 0.81 22.82
CA VAL A 136 1.90 1.79 22.47
C VAL A 136 1.41 1.50 21.04
N PHE A 137 0.55 0.49 20.88
CA PHE A 137 0.05 0.08 19.56
C PHE A 137 -1.18 0.88 19.10
N ASN A 138 -2.20 1.01 19.96
CA ASN A 138 -3.53 1.50 19.54
C ASN A 138 -3.55 2.90 18.93
N ARG A 139 -2.72 3.83 19.44
CA ARG A 139 -2.68 5.19 18.91
C ARG A 139 -1.99 5.25 17.54
N PRO A 140 -0.72 4.78 17.39
CA PRO A 140 -0.08 4.70 16.07
C PRO A 140 -0.88 3.93 15.03
N HIS A 141 -1.46 2.79 15.40
CA HIS A 141 -2.29 1.99 14.50
C HIS A 141 -3.51 2.77 13.98
N ARG A 142 -4.19 3.52 14.86
CA ARG A 142 -5.29 4.40 14.45
C ARG A 142 -4.86 5.51 13.50
N GLU A 143 -3.69 6.11 13.72
CA GLU A 143 -3.18 7.12 12.78
C GLU A 143 -2.81 6.50 11.42
N ALA A 144 -2.29 5.27 11.42
CA ALA A 144 -2.04 4.52 10.19
C ALA A 144 -3.33 4.21 9.43
N ILE A 145 -4.40 3.80 10.12
CA ILE A 145 -5.73 3.65 9.51
C ILE A 145 -6.24 4.97 8.92
N ASN A 146 -6.05 6.09 9.62
CA ASN A 146 -6.43 7.41 9.10
C ASN A 146 -5.65 7.74 7.82
N GLN A 147 -4.36 7.41 7.77
CA GLN A 147 -3.53 7.60 6.58
C GLN A 147 -3.99 6.72 5.40
N GLU A 148 -4.44 5.48 5.66
CA GLU A 148 -5.06 4.64 4.64
C GLU A 148 -6.38 5.22 4.15
N VAL A 149 -7.19 5.79 5.05
CA VAL A 149 -8.44 6.49 4.68
C VAL A 149 -8.14 7.63 3.71
N GLU A 150 -7.17 8.50 4.00
CA GLU A 150 -6.81 9.61 3.11
C GLU A 150 -6.35 9.09 1.74
N TYR A 151 -5.45 8.11 1.71
CA TYR A 151 -5.03 7.47 0.46
C TYR A 151 -6.20 6.94 -0.36
N LEU A 152 -7.13 6.22 0.27
CA LEU A 152 -8.30 5.67 -0.40
C LEU A 152 -9.30 6.75 -0.83
N ARG A 153 -9.42 7.87 -0.11
CA ARG A 153 -10.21 9.04 -0.53
C ARG A 153 -9.67 9.62 -1.83
N GLY A 154 -8.35 9.78 -1.94
CA GLY A 154 -7.72 10.25 -3.19
C GLY A 154 -7.89 9.27 -4.34
N VAL A 155 -7.79 7.96 -4.08
CA VAL A 155 -7.98 6.93 -5.10
C VAL A 155 -9.43 6.88 -5.61
N LEU A 156 -10.41 6.97 -4.71
CA LEU A 156 -11.83 6.90 -5.05
C LEU A 156 -12.43 8.24 -5.51
N GLY A 157 -11.79 9.35 -5.16
CA GLY A 157 -12.36 10.69 -5.31
C GLY A 157 -13.58 10.94 -4.41
N ASP A 158 -13.72 10.21 -3.29
CA ASP A 158 -14.84 10.34 -2.35
C ASP A 158 -14.32 10.73 -0.96
N PRO A 159 -14.49 12.00 -0.52
CA PRO A 159 -13.97 12.47 0.76
C PRO A 159 -14.76 11.95 1.97
N THR A 160 -15.90 11.26 1.76
CA THR A 160 -16.75 10.76 2.84
C THR A 160 -16.33 9.37 3.33
N LEU A 161 -15.37 8.72 2.67
CA LEU A 161 -14.83 7.43 3.09
C LEU A 161 -14.34 7.53 4.55
N ARG A 162 -14.73 6.56 5.37
CA ARG A 162 -14.31 6.41 6.77
C ARG A 162 -14.03 4.96 7.09
N PHE A 163 -13.17 4.73 8.07
CA PHE A 163 -12.99 3.43 8.69
C PHE A 163 -14.25 2.99 9.44
N ILE A 164 -14.63 1.72 9.30
CA ILE A 164 -15.81 1.14 9.98
C ILE A 164 -15.46 -0.09 10.83
N GLY A 165 -14.23 -0.59 10.78
CA GLY A 165 -13.77 -1.66 11.67
C GLY A 165 -12.82 -2.65 11.02
N GLU A 166 -12.27 -3.50 11.87
CA GLU A 166 -11.41 -4.64 11.54
C GLU A 166 -12.01 -5.91 12.11
N TYR A 167 -11.92 -7.01 11.38
CA TYR A 167 -12.43 -8.29 11.88
C TYR A 167 -11.83 -9.48 11.11
N ASP A 168 -11.77 -10.61 11.81
CA ASP A 168 -11.55 -11.92 11.21
C ASP A 168 -12.84 -12.39 10.54
N ARG A 169 -12.83 -12.54 9.21
CA ARG A 169 -13.94 -13.13 8.46
C ARG A 169 -13.93 -14.65 8.53
N ALA A 170 -12.74 -15.24 8.58
CA ALA A 170 -12.48 -16.67 8.71
C ALA A 170 -11.09 -16.85 9.33
N SER A 171 -10.73 -18.07 9.75
CA SER A 171 -9.46 -18.35 10.44
C SER A 171 -8.19 -17.95 9.68
N SER A 172 -8.30 -17.69 8.37
CA SER A 172 -7.19 -17.28 7.50
C SER A 172 -7.48 -15.99 6.72
N VAL A 173 -8.51 -15.23 7.12
CA VAL A 173 -8.95 -14.02 6.41
C VAL A 173 -9.22 -12.90 7.41
N TYR A 174 -8.32 -11.90 7.41
CA TYR A 174 -8.45 -10.67 8.17
C TYR A 174 -8.87 -9.52 7.23
N VAL A 175 -9.76 -8.65 7.70
CA VAL A 175 -10.34 -7.58 6.88
C VAL A 175 -10.30 -6.25 7.63
N VAL A 176 -9.74 -5.22 6.98
CA VAL A 176 -9.90 -3.81 7.36
C VAL A 176 -10.98 -3.22 6.46
N ALA A 177 -12.04 -2.65 7.04
CA ALA A 177 -13.21 -2.21 6.30
C ALA A 177 -13.43 -0.69 6.39
N PHE A 178 -13.82 -0.11 5.26
CA PHE A 178 -14.11 1.31 5.08
C PHE A 178 -15.45 1.49 4.37
N GLN A 179 -16.10 2.64 4.56
CA GLN A 179 -17.39 2.94 3.94
C GLN A 179 -17.54 4.42 3.61
N THR A 180 -18.17 4.75 2.49
CA THR A 180 -18.56 6.12 2.12
C THR A 180 -20.01 6.41 2.51
N ASP A 181 -20.39 7.68 2.59
CA ASP A 181 -21.80 8.06 2.85
C ASP A 181 -22.74 7.63 1.72
N GLY A 182 -22.22 7.49 0.51
CA GLY A 182 -22.93 6.93 -0.65
C GLY A 182 -23.16 5.41 -0.60
N GLY A 183 -22.71 4.74 0.47
CA GLY A 183 -22.92 3.30 0.67
C GLY A 183 -21.92 2.40 -0.07
N LEU A 184 -20.86 2.97 -0.66
CA LEU A 184 -19.74 2.19 -1.18
C LEU A 184 -18.92 1.66 0.00
N ARG A 185 -18.60 0.37 -0.02
CA ARG A 185 -17.75 -0.26 0.99
C ARG A 185 -16.43 -0.69 0.36
N VAL A 186 -15.32 -0.39 1.03
CA VAL A 186 -13.98 -0.90 0.65
C VAL A 186 -13.54 -1.89 1.72
N GLU A 187 -12.93 -2.99 1.29
CA GLU A 187 -12.35 -3.98 2.17
C GLU A 187 -10.91 -4.26 1.75
N HIS A 188 -9.96 -3.99 2.63
CA HIS A 188 -8.60 -4.48 2.53
C HIS A 188 -8.55 -5.87 3.12
N VAL A 189 -8.36 -6.87 2.27
CA VAL A 189 -8.47 -8.28 2.65
C VAL A 189 -7.09 -8.90 2.64
N PHE A 190 -6.71 -9.47 3.77
CA PHE A 190 -5.49 -10.22 3.97
C PHE A 190 -5.85 -11.69 4.07
N THR A 191 -5.28 -12.52 3.18
CA THR A 191 -5.54 -13.95 3.14
C THR A 191 -4.26 -14.72 3.37
N THR A 192 -4.22 -15.49 4.46
CA THR A 192 -3.10 -16.38 4.75
C THR A 192 -3.26 -17.71 4.01
N ARG A 193 -2.25 -18.13 3.26
CA ARG A 193 -2.19 -19.42 2.56
C ARG A 193 -1.17 -20.33 3.23
N GLY A 194 -1.67 -21.36 3.92
CA GLY A 194 -0.83 -22.28 4.69
C GLY A 194 -0.11 -21.56 5.83
N ASP A 195 1.16 -21.86 6.03
CA ASP A 195 1.89 -21.42 7.22
C ASP A 195 2.65 -20.08 7.08
N VAL A 196 2.70 -19.45 5.88
CA VAL A 196 3.77 -18.45 5.63
C VAL A 196 3.50 -17.36 4.58
N ALA A 197 2.38 -17.36 3.86
CA ALA A 197 2.18 -16.36 2.80
C ALA A 197 0.86 -15.63 2.98
N THR A 198 0.92 -14.31 3.12
CA THR A 198 -0.24 -13.41 3.14
C THR A 198 -0.36 -12.73 1.79
N GLU A 199 -1.42 -13.04 1.05
CA GLU A 199 -1.83 -12.21 -0.08
C GLU A 199 -2.72 -11.08 0.44
N SER A 200 -2.60 -9.89 -0.14
CA SER A 200 -3.46 -8.76 0.22
C SER A 200 -3.99 -8.04 -1.01
N GLU A 201 -5.29 -7.74 -0.99
CA GLU A 201 -6.03 -7.08 -2.06
C GLU A 201 -7.11 -6.16 -1.50
N LEU A 202 -7.40 -5.06 -2.20
CA LEU A 202 -8.48 -4.14 -1.90
C LEU A 202 -9.69 -4.44 -2.79
N TYR A 203 -10.85 -4.58 -2.17
CA TYR A 203 -12.11 -4.82 -2.86
C TYR A 203 -13.10 -3.69 -2.64
N VAL A 204 -13.83 -3.34 -3.70
CA VAL A 204 -14.98 -2.44 -3.63
C VAL A 204 -16.26 -3.26 -3.69
N ILE A 205 -17.16 -3.01 -2.75
CA ILE A 205 -18.48 -3.61 -2.64
C ILE A 205 -19.53 -2.53 -2.85
N GLN A 206 -20.36 -2.71 -3.87
CA GLN A 206 -21.47 -1.82 -4.20
C GLN A 206 -22.73 -2.66 -4.45
N GLY A 207 -23.67 -2.62 -3.51
CA GLY A 207 -24.83 -3.51 -3.50
C GLY A 207 -24.40 -4.98 -3.45
N ARG A 208 -24.70 -5.75 -4.50
CA ARG A 208 -24.33 -7.19 -4.62
C ARG A 208 -23.03 -7.44 -5.37
N GLN A 209 -22.41 -6.39 -5.91
CA GLN A 209 -21.20 -6.52 -6.71
C GLN A 209 -19.97 -6.33 -5.84
N ARG A 210 -19.01 -7.25 -5.97
CA ARG A 210 -17.66 -7.14 -5.42
C ARG A 210 -16.67 -7.15 -6.58
N ARG A 211 -15.75 -6.20 -6.61
CA ARG A 211 -14.69 -6.05 -7.63
C ARG A 211 -13.40 -5.65 -6.93
N THR A 212 -12.25 -5.87 -7.55
CA THR A 212 -11.00 -5.29 -7.01
C THR A 212 -11.05 -3.77 -7.13
N LEU A 213 -10.30 -3.05 -6.29
CA LEU A 213 -10.22 -1.60 -6.38
C LEU A 213 -9.68 -1.16 -7.75
N ARG A 214 -8.71 -1.91 -8.29
CA ARG A 214 -8.20 -1.72 -9.66
C ARG A 214 -9.30 -1.79 -10.71
N GLU A 215 -10.15 -2.81 -10.68
CA GLU A 215 -11.29 -2.95 -11.61
C GLU A 215 -12.33 -1.85 -11.44
N PHE A 216 -12.43 -1.26 -10.25
CA PHE A 216 -13.37 -0.19 -9.96
C PHE A 216 -12.90 1.17 -10.47
N VAL A 217 -11.62 1.50 -10.26
CA VAL A 217 -11.06 2.83 -10.60
C VAL A 217 -10.58 2.94 -12.05
N LEU A 218 -10.21 1.81 -12.68
CA LEU A 218 -9.91 1.84 -14.10
C LEU A 218 -11.21 2.12 -14.88
N PRO A 219 -11.18 3.02 -15.88
CA PRO A 219 -12.31 3.21 -16.75
C PRO A 219 -12.71 1.84 -17.31
N ARG A 220 -14.00 1.49 -17.26
CA ARG A 220 -14.54 0.45 -18.15
C ARG A 220 -14.22 0.92 -19.56
N ALA A 221 -13.09 0.47 -20.13
CA ALA A 221 -12.86 0.56 -21.56
C ALA A 221 -14.13 0.00 -22.18
N ALA A 222 -14.79 0.86 -22.96
CA ALA A 222 -16.18 0.73 -23.35
C ALA A 222 -16.57 -0.73 -23.56
N ALA A 223 -17.67 -1.16 -22.92
CA ALA A 223 -18.46 -2.21 -23.53
C ALA A 223 -18.87 -1.67 -24.90
N VAL A 224 -18.04 -1.92 -25.92
CA VAL A 224 -18.36 -1.66 -27.31
C VAL A 224 -19.58 -2.54 -27.56
N PRO A 225 -20.77 -1.95 -27.80
CA PRO A 225 -21.90 -2.76 -28.21
C PRO A 225 -21.47 -3.56 -29.43
N PRO A 226 -21.78 -4.87 -29.54
CA PRO A 226 -21.46 -5.61 -30.74
C PRO A 226 -21.96 -4.82 -31.94
N ALA A 227 -21.07 -4.58 -32.90
CA ALA A 227 -21.41 -3.85 -34.12
C ALA A 227 -22.69 -4.48 -34.70
N ALA A 228 -23.70 -3.64 -34.95
CA ALA A 228 -24.94 -4.11 -35.56
C ALA A 228 -24.60 -4.88 -36.84
N ALA A 229 -25.11 -6.09 -36.96
CA ALA A 229 -24.90 -6.92 -38.14
C ALA A 229 -25.33 -6.11 -39.39
N PRO A 230 -24.51 -6.12 -40.47
CA PRO A 230 -24.88 -5.43 -41.69
C PRO A 230 -26.22 -5.97 -42.21
N PRO A 231 -27.09 -5.11 -42.77
CA PRO A 231 -28.37 -5.55 -43.31
C PRO A 231 -28.13 -6.62 -44.38
N PRO A 232 -29.02 -7.63 -44.48
CA PRO A 232 -28.88 -8.68 -45.46
C PRO A 232 -28.82 -8.09 -46.87
N ALA A 233 -27.85 -8.54 -47.66
CA ALA A 233 -27.68 -8.12 -49.04
C ALA A 233 -28.98 -8.39 -49.81
N ALA A 234 -29.48 -7.36 -50.49
CA ALA A 234 -30.63 -7.52 -51.37
C ALA A 234 -30.29 -8.54 -52.46
N ALA A 235 -31.07 -9.62 -52.51
CA ALA A 235 -30.98 -10.62 -53.57
C ALA A 235 -31.23 -9.94 -54.93
N ARG A 236 -30.33 -10.17 -55.88
CA ARG A 236 -30.51 -9.87 -57.30
C ARG A 236 -30.92 -11.14 -58.03
#